data_AF-A0A2T6ZDS7-F1
#
_entry.id   AF-A0A2T6ZDS7-F1
#
_cell.length_a   1.000
_cell.length_b   1.000
_cell.length_c   1.000
_cell.angle_alpha   90.00
_cell.angle_beta   90.00
_cell.angle_gamma   90.00
#
_symmetry.space_group_name_H-M   'P 1'
#
loop_
_entity.id
_entity.type
_entity.pdbx_description
1 polymer ?
#
loop_
_entity_poly.entity_id
_entity_poly.type
_entity_poly.pdbx_seq_one_letter_code
_entity_poly.pdbx_strand_id
1 'polypeptide(L)'
;MSGEISRGPSVDTVAEAVPKDPTTTRAPPAINADAQKKAREETLASSVSGSMKTPSPAPESGKLSAKELKEKKKRDKAERRQQAKSDAPATPQRPPKPQPPKKEAQGKGKKGAQPTVAHDSGIVKTIYSQQSSKVLAGGKVPEAVPGTRDKDLPGLMKELEIEQHEKKKKPLFGINNAHPDVHPAILTLGVQMNQFILVGSSARCLGLMLAMKRLINDYECPAGATISRHLPGHYFSRQIDYLISARPMSTALGNSIRWLKTEIAAISPELSEEAAKKLLCEKIDIFIRERITAASEVIVNTTAGRYINDGDTILTFSKSSVIEKSLLEAHSRGTNFKVLVVDSSHLFEGSNSLTTLVRAGVDVEYIKMVLVEHNMSSVTRVLLGAHSLQANGSLCSRAGCSMIARSASRKGIPVIVCCESIKFSDKFTSDGIIGNEFGDTDVIAPDNNCDNGGVFGGWRDQPTTSLSSFMFDTTPAKYIKAVISEHGTLGPTNCPNVLRANSSSAPLR
;
A
#
# COMPACT_ATOMS: atom_id res chain seq x y z
N MET A 1 56.66 15.13 57.35
CA MET A 1 56.46 16.53 56.90
C MET A 1 55.36 16.47 55.84
N SER A 2 54.08 16.28 56.17
CA SER A 2 53.23 16.90 57.22
C SER A 2 52.65 18.24 56.74
N GLY A 3 51.33 18.36 56.65
CA GLY A 3 50.65 19.55 56.11
C GLY A 3 49.15 19.36 55.83
N GLU A 4 48.34 19.02 56.84
CA GLU A 4 46.88 19.03 56.75
C GLU A 4 46.30 20.41 57.08
N ILE A 5 45.46 20.97 56.20
CA ILE A 5 44.42 21.98 56.49
C ILE A 5 43.29 21.71 55.46
N SER A 6 42.06 21.26 55.74
CA SER A 6 41.10 21.36 56.86
C SER A 6 40.26 22.64 56.90
N ARG A 7 39.02 22.58 56.35
CA ARG A 7 37.72 23.03 56.95
C ARG A 7 36.54 23.18 55.96
N GLY A 8 35.42 22.53 56.29
CA GLY A 8 34.04 23.09 56.18
C GLY A 8 33.59 23.55 57.58
N PRO A 9 32.29 23.58 57.99
CA PRO A 9 31.00 23.30 57.30
C PRO A 9 30.42 24.61 56.68
N SER A 10 29.13 24.87 56.41
CA SER A 10 27.80 24.21 56.60
C SER A 10 26.90 24.49 55.35
N VAL A 11 25.65 24.04 55.14
CA VAL A 11 24.52 23.51 55.92
C VAL A 11 23.73 24.55 56.73
N ASP A 12 22.62 25.03 56.15
CA ASP A 12 21.35 25.11 56.89
C ASP A 12 20.11 24.95 55.98
N THR A 13 18.95 24.75 56.61
CA THR A 13 18.02 23.64 56.42
C THR A 13 16.53 24.09 56.45
N VAL A 14 15.61 23.26 55.93
CA VAL A 14 14.13 23.27 56.15
C VAL A 14 13.27 24.42 55.58
N ALA A 15 12.38 24.09 54.63
CA ALA A 15 10.99 24.56 54.58
C ALA A 15 10.12 23.58 53.75
N GLU A 16 9.01 23.10 54.33
CA GLU A 16 8.15 22.03 53.79
C GLU A 16 6.68 22.52 53.73
N ALA A 17 5.97 22.35 52.60
CA ALA A 17 4.59 22.87 52.45
C ALA A 17 3.72 22.20 51.35
N VAL A 18 3.28 20.96 51.57
CA VAL A 18 2.20 20.24 50.84
C VAL A 18 1.52 19.32 51.88
N PRO A 19 0.19 19.01 51.89
CA PRO A 19 -0.87 19.30 50.90
C PRO A 19 -2.10 20.06 51.47
N LYS A 20 -3.11 20.28 50.62
CA LYS A 20 -4.52 20.05 50.99
C LYS A 20 -5.43 19.84 49.77
N ASP A 21 -6.15 18.74 49.80
CA ASP A 21 -7.29 18.40 48.94
C ASP A 21 -8.41 17.87 49.87
N PRO A 22 -9.69 18.18 49.61
CA PRO A 22 -10.77 17.32 50.07
C PRO A 22 -11.83 17.08 48.99
N THR A 23 -11.70 15.94 48.32
CA THR A 23 -12.80 14.99 48.01
C THR A 23 -14.25 15.51 48.05
N THR A 24 -14.97 15.34 46.94
CA THR A 24 -16.36 14.83 47.05
C THR A 24 -16.73 13.95 45.86
N THR A 25 -17.38 12.83 46.15
CA THR A 25 -17.77 11.82 45.16
C THR A 25 -19.12 12.12 44.53
N ARG A 26 -19.28 11.81 43.22
CA ARG A 26 -20.55 11.28 42.70
C ARG A 26 -20.38 10.49 41.41
N ALA A 27 -20.70 9.20 41.50
CA ALA A 27 -21.00 8.32 40.36
C ALA A 27 -22.50 8.47 39.97
N PRO A 28 -22.99 7.84 38.89
CA PRO A 28 -24.23 8.24 38.23
C PRO A 28 -25.50 7.59 38.82
N PRO A 29 -26.69 8.16 38.53
CA PRO A 29 -27.93 7.43 38.55
C PRO A 29 -28.17 6.74 37.20
N ALA A 30 -28.44 5.44 37.23
CA ALA A 30 -29.28 4.76 36.26
C ALA A 30 -30.47 4.15 37.02
N ILE A 31 -31.67 4.13 36.42
CA ILE A 31 -32.79 3.19 36.71
C ILE A 31 -34.00 3.58 35.84
N ASN A 32 -34.61 2.56 35.23
CA ASN A 32 -35.94 2.41 34.58
C ASN A 32 -36.43 3.48 33.57
N ALA A 33 -37.07 3.16 32.43
CA ALA A 33 -37.77 1.97 31.93
C ALA A 33 -39.20 1.70 32.46
N ASP A 34 -40.16 2.44 31.90
CA ASP A 34 -41.47 1.97 31.38
C ASP A 34 -41.92 3.05 30.36
N ALA A 35 -42.36 2.81 29.12
CA ALA A 35 -43.29 1.85 28.53
C ALA A 35 -44.77 2.26 28.64
N GLN A 36 -45.57 1.80 27.66
CA GLN A 36 -47.00 2.10 27.44
C GLN A 36 -47.29 3.48 26.79
N LYS A 37 -48.25 3.63 25.87
CA LYS A 37 -49.23 2.65 25.33
C LYS A 37 -49.72 3.03 23.92
N LYS A 38 -50.03 1.99 23.11
CA LYS A 38 -51.03 1.88 22.03
C LYS A 38 -51.26 3.09 21.10
N ALA A 39 -51.00 3.02 19.79
CA ALA A 39 -51.57 2.10 18.80
C ALA A 39 -53.10 2.17 18.66
N ARG A 40 -53.57 2.60 17.49
CA ARG A 40 -54.92 2.29 16.99
C ARG A 40 -54.93 2.27 15.45
N GLU A 41 -54.79 1.08 14.91
CA GLU A 41 -55.09 0.74 13.52
C GLU A 41 -56.30 -0.19 13.58
N GLU A 42 -57.40 0.18 12.91
CA GLU A 42 -58.63 -0.60 12.91
C GLU A 42 -59.26 -0.54 11.50
N THR A 43 -59.48 -1.72 10.93
CA THR A 43 -59.93 -1.94 9.55
C THR A 43 -61.42 -1.69 9.35
N LEU A 44 -61.83 -1.43 8.10
CA LEU A 44 -63.04 -1.89 7.38
C LEU A 44 -63.29 -0.93 6.19
N ALA A 45 -63.90 -1.27 5.05
CA ALA A 45 -64.01 -2.46 4.20
C ALA A 45 -65.06 -2.14 3.11
N SER A 46 -64.67 -2.20 1.84
CA SER A 46 -65.49 -2.50 0.64
C SER A 46 -66.98 -2.08 0.55
N SER A 47 -67.31 -1.20 -0.41
CA SER A 47 -68.49 -1.24 -1.34
C SER A 47 -68.61 0.07 -2.15
N VAL A 48 -69.24 0.19 -3.33
CA VAL A 48 -69.66 -0.76 -4.39
C VAL A 48 -69.68 0.00 -5.74
N SER A 49 -69.77 -0.73 -6.87
CA SER A 49 -69.71 -0.30 -8.28
C SER A 49 -70.48 0.96 -8.72
N GLY A 50 -69.93 1.66 -9.75
CA GLY A 50 -70.67 2.56 -10.64
C GLY A 50 -70.08 2.59 -12.07
N SER A 51 -70.90 2.34 -13.08
CA SER A 51 -70.57 2.43 -14.53
C SER A 51 -71.15 3.75 -15.11
N MET A 52 -70.89 4.29 -16.31
CA MET A 52 -70.46 3.70 -17.60
C MET A 52 -70.06 4.82 -18.61
N LYS A 53 -69.63 4.41 -19.82
CA LYS A 53 -69.55 5.16 -21.11
C LYS A 53 -68.25 5.91 -21.48
N THR A 54 -67.57 5.37 -22.49
CA THR A 54 -66.80 6.10 -23.51
C THR A 54 -67.73 6.63 -24.62
N PRO A 55 -67.20 7.39 -25.60
CA PRO A 55 -67.03 6.77 -26.93
C PRO A 55 -65.66 7.03 -27.58
N SER A 56 -65.40 6.33 -28.69
CA SER A 56 -64.28 6.42 -29.65
C SER A 56 -64.90 6.56 -31.07
N PRO A 57 -64.20 6.77 -32.23
CA PRO A 57 -62.91 6.13 -32.58
C PRO A 57 -61.92 6.89 -33.51
N ALA A 58 -60.71 6.30 -33.65
CA ALA A 58 -59.90 6.22 -34.89
C ALA A 58 -59.27 7.51 -35.50
N PRO A 59 -58.26 7.41 -36.41
CA PRO A 59 -57.64 6.20 -36.98
C PRO A 59 -56.15 5.98 -36.63
N GLU A 60 -55.64 4.82 -37.03
CA GLU A 60 -54.26 4.38 -36.81
C GLU A 60 -53.27 4.93 -37.86
N SER A 61 -51.98 4.94 -37.51
CA SER A 61 -50.88 4.87 -38.48
C SER A 61 -49.78 3.93 -37.95
N GLY A 62 -49.18 3.16 -38.86
CA GLY A 62 -48.51 1.89 -38.51
C GLY A 62 -47.19 2.01 -37.75
N LYS A 63 -47.00 1.17 -36.73
CA LYS A 63 -45.70 0.94 -36.08
C LYS A 63 -44.80 0.10 -37.00
N LEU A 64 -43.76 0.73 -37.56
CA LEU A 64 -42.71 0.04 -38.32
C LEU A 64 -41.93 -0.96 -37.44
N SER A 65 -41.53 -2.08 -38.03
CA SER A 65 -40.76 -3.13 -37.38
C SER A 65 -39.33 -2.68 -37.05
N ALA A 66 -38.78 -3.20 -35.96
CA ALA A 66 -37.38 -2.98 -35.58
C ALA A 66 -36.37 -3.44 -36.66
N LYS A 67 -36.79 -4.34 -37.57
CA LYS A 67 -36.02 -4.77 -38.74
C LYS A 67 -35.91 -3.66 -39.79
N GLU A 68 -37.00 -2.94 -40.05
CA GLU A 68 -37.11 -1.87 -41.06
C GLU A 68 -36.39 -0.60 -40.59
N LEU A 69 -36.52 -0.25 -39.30
CA LEU A 69 -35.79 0.86 -38.69
C LEU A 69 -34.26 0.67 -38.78
N LYS A 70 -33.80 -0.59 -38.77
CA LYS A 70 -32.39 -0.98 -38.89
C LYS A 70 -31.90 -0.95 -40.34
N GLU A 71 -32.78 -1.16 -41.32
CA GLU A 71 -32.46 -0.91 -42.74
C GLU A 71 -32.43 0.58 -43.08
N LYS A 72 -33.39 1.38 -42.61
CA LYS A 72 -33.44 2.82 -42.89
C LYS A 72 -32.14 3.51 -42.46
N LYS A 73 -31.74 3.31 -41.20
CA LYS A 73 -30.44 3.78 -40.65
C LYS A 73 -29.19 3.24 -41.38
N LYS A 74 -29.32 2.18 -42.20
CA LYS A 74 -28.23 1.63 -43.03
C LYS A 74 -28.21 2.26 -44.44
N ARG A 75 -29.36 2.69 -44.97
CA ARG A 75 -29.50 3.45 -46.23
C ARG A 75 -29.03 4.90 -46.02
N ASP A 76 -29.52 5.58 -44.98
CA ASP A 76 -29.12 6.95 -44.61
C ASP A 76 -27.58 7.07 -44.45
N LYS A 77 -26.94 6.03 -43.88
CA LYS A 77 -25.48 5.95 -43.67
C LYS A 77 -24.69 5.56 -44.94
N ALA A 78 -25.35 5.08 -45.99
CA ALA A 78 -24.75 4.83 -47.29
C ALA A 78 -24.80 6.11 -48.16
N GLU A 79 -25.95 6.79 -48.22
CA GLU A 79 -26.17 8.02 -49.00
C GLU A 79 -25.26 9.15 -48.50
N ARG A 80 -25.18 9.37 -47.18
CA ARG A 80 -24.26 10.34 -46.55
C ARG A 80 -22.78 10.00 -46.79
N ARG A 81 -22.47 8.79 -47.27
CA ARG A 81 -21.11 8.33 -47.65
C ARG A 81 -20.86 8.37 -49.17
N GLN A 82 -21.89 8.66 -49.97
CA GLN A 82 -21.80 8.95 -51.40
C GLN A 82 -21.75 10.47 -51.65
N GLN A 83 -22.52 11.28 -50.91
CA GLN A 83 -22.42 12.74 -50.95
C GLN A 83 -21.04 13.25 -50.52
N ALA A 84 -20.39 12.60 -49.54
CA ALA A 84 -19.00 12.89 -49.13
C ALA A 84 -17.92 12.48 -50.16
N LYS A 85 -18.27 12.39 -51.45
CA LYS A 85 -17.37 12.07 -52.57
C LYS A 85 -17.59 12.93 -53.82
N SER A 86 -18.58 13.82 -53.85
CA SER A 86 -18.84 14.70 -55.02
C SER A 86 -18.03 16.00 -55.02
N ASP A 87 -17.61 16.49 -53.84
CA ASP A 87 -17.06 17.84 -53.69
C ASP A 87 -15.52 17.87 -53.63
N ALA A 88 -14.88 17.76 -54.80
CA ALA A 88 -13.44 18.04 -54.98
C ALA A 88 -13.08 18.36 -56.46
N PRO A 89 -12.60 19.58 -56.79
CA PRO A 89 -12.13 19.92 -58.14
C PRO A 89 -10.76 19.29 -58.51
N ALA A 90 -10.41 19.32 -59.80
CA ALA A 90 -9.13 18.85 -60.39
C ALA A 90 -8.61 19.88 -61.42
N THR A 91 -7.43 19.82 -62.06
CA THR A 91 -6.40 18.77 -62.31
C THR A 91 -5.02 19.53 -62.42
N PRO A 92 -3.90 19.14 -63.11
CA PRO A 92 -3.47 17.91 -63.82
C PRO A 92 -2.11 17.38 -63.25
N GLN A 93 -1.20 16.62 -63.89
CA GLN A 93 -1.22 15.82 -65.13
C GLN A 93 -0.52 14.43 -64.97
N ARG A 94 0.69 14.20 -65.54
CA ARG A 94 1.44 12.92 -65.72
C ARG A 94 2.87 13.22 -66.29
N PRO A 95 3.82 12.27 -66.59
CA PRO A 95 3.67 10.85 -67.02
C PRO A 95 4.67 9.84 -66.31
N PRO A 96 5.15 8.68 -66.85
CA PRO A 96 4.78 7.37 -66.24
C PRO A 96 5.75 6.12 -66.26
N LYS A 97 5.59 5.22 -65.26
CA LYS A 97 5.77 3.71 -65.32
C LYS A 97 7.20 3.13 -65.57
N PRO A 98 7.49 1.80 -65.43
CA PRO A 98 6.60 0.60 -65.38
C PRO A 98 6.84 -0.45 -64.23
N GLN A 99 6.23 -1.64 -64.39
CA GLN A 99 6.16 -2.88 -63.57
C GLN A 99 6.21 -4.12 -64.54
N PRO A 100 6.17 -5.43 -64.14
CA PRO A 100 6.01 -6.08 -62.83
C PRO A 100 7.28 -6.90 -62.42
N PRO A 101 7.42 -8.27 -62.34
CA PRO A 101 6.54 -9.43 -62.56
C PRO A 101 5.95 -10.05 -61.25
N LYS A 102 5.82 -11.39 -61.13
CA LYS A 102 5.25 -12.17 -59.99
C LYS A 102 5.75 -13.63 -59.97
N LYS A 103 5.63 -14.32 -58.82
CA LYS A 103 5.25 -15.76 -58.58
C LYS A 103 5.99 -16.33 -57.33
N GLU A 104 5.49 -17.30 -56.56
CA GLU A 104 4.20 -18.01 -56.52
C GLU A 104 3.85 -18.37 -55.05
N ALA A 105 2.62 -18.78 -54.71
CA ALA A 105 2.27 -19.12 -53.31
C ALA A 105 1.14 -20.16 -53.14
N GLN A 106 1.40 -21.19 -52.32
CA GLN A 106 0.40 -22.06 -51.68
C GLN A 106 0.94 -22.47 -50.28
N GLY A 107 0.16 -22.50 -49.19
CA GLY A 107 -1.22 -22.03 -49.03
C GLY A 107 -1.79 -22.24 -47.61
N LYS A 108 -3.05 -21.81 -47.41
CA LYS A 108 -3.98 -22.10 -46.29
C LYS A 108 -3.52 -21.86 -44.82
N GLY A 109 -4.17 -20.90 -44.15
CA GLY A 109 -4.10 -20.79 -42.67
C GLY A 109 -4.71 -19.50 -42.08
N LYS A 110 -6.05 -19.33 -42.13
CA LYS A 110 -6.71 -18.15 -41.52
C LYS A 110 -7.05 -18.36 -40.03
N LYS A 111 -6.64 -17.41 -39.20
CA LYS A 111 -7.54 -16.61 -38.32
C LYS A 111 -6.75 -15.41 -37.77
N GLY A 112 -7.41 -14.26 -37.62
CA GLY A 112 -6.81 -13.04 -37.10
C GLY A 112 -7.66 -12.43 -35.99
N ALA A 113 -7.02 -11.66 -35.11
CA ALA A 113 -7.66 -10.80 -34.14
C ALA A 113 -7.22 -9.35 -34.40
N GLN A 114 -8.10 -8.39 -34.12
CA GLN A 114 -7.77 -6.96 -34.23
C GLN A 114 -7.02 -6.52 -32.97
N PRO A 115 -6.06 -5.58 -33.06
CA PRO A 115 -5.46 -4.98 -31.88
C PRO A 115 -6.49 -4.10 -31.16
N THR A 116 -6.80 -4.41 -29.91
CA THR A 116 -7.47 -3.49 -29.01
C THR A 116 -6.48 -2.42 -28.53
N VAL A 117 -6.97 -1.19 -28.37
CA VAL A 117 -6.12 -0.06 -27.96
C VAL A 117 -5.71 -0.25 -26.49
N ALA A 118 -4.42 -0.45 -26.26
CA ALA A 118 -3.85 -0.42 -24.92
C ALA A 118 -3.75 1.04 -24.43
N HIS A 119 -4.14 1.30 -23.19
CA HIS A 119 -3.91 2.60 -22.56
C HIS A 119 -2.43 2.73 -22.20
N ASP A 120 -1.75 3.73 -22.76
CA ASP A 120 -0.32 3.93 -22.54
C ASP A 120 -0.06 4.60 -21.18
N SER A 121 0.41 3.81 -20.22
CA SER A 121 1.00 4.30 -18.97
C SER A 121 2.53 4.19 -19.07
N GLY A 122 3.12 5.08 -19.85
CA GLY A 122 4.52 5.01 -20.26
C GLY A 122 5.52 4.96 -19.11
N ILE A 123 6.21 3.83 -18.97
CA ILE A 123 7.43 3.57 -18.18
C ILE A 123 8.08 2.30 -18.76
N VAL A 124 9.41 2.16 -18.67
CA VAL A 124 10.23 1.10 -19.32
C VAL A 124 10.25 1.12 -20.86
N LYS A 125 10.91 2.12 -21.45
CA LYS A 125 11.46 1.99 -22.82
C LYS A 125 12.83 2.62 -23.07
N THR A 126 13.61 2.76 -22.00
CA THR A 126 15.05 3.06 -22.02
C THR A 126 15.74 2.06 -21.06
N ILE A 127 17.06 1.96 -21.08
CA ILE A 127 17.91 1.09 -20.21
C ILE A 127 17.91 -0.42 -20.57
N TYR A 128 16.93 -0.95 -21.33
CA TYR A 128 17.04 -2.29 -21.94
C TYR A 128 17.16 -2.27 -23.47
N SER A 129 18.35 -1.94 -23.96
CA SER A 129 18.80 -2.39 -25.28
C SER A 129 19.06 -3.89 -25.25
N GLN A 130 18.03 -4.71 -25.49
CA GLN A 130 18.19 -6.15 -25.68
C GLN A 130 19.02 -6.41 -26.95
N GLN A 131 20.34 -6.52 -26.79
CA GLN A 131 21.17 -7.16 -27.81
C GLN A 131 20.70 -8.61 -27.94
N SER A 132 20.11 -8.94 -29.09
CA SER A 132 19.60 -10.28 -29.37
C SER A 132 20.78 -11.24 -29.58
N SER A 133 21.26 -11.87 -28.51
CA SER A 133 22.33 -12.86 -28.53
C SER A 133 21.94 -14.09 -29.37
N LYS A 134 22.22 -14.02 -30.67
CA LYS A 134 22.20 -15.21 -31.54
C LYS A 134 23.25 -16.18 -31.02
N VAL A 135 22.80 -17.35 -30.57
CA VAL A 135 23.69 -18.43 -30.15
C VAL A 135 24.43 -18.96 -31.40
N LEU A 136 25.67 -18.54 -31.56
CA LEU A 136 26.64 -19.18 -32.46
C LEU A 136 27.36 -20.26 -31.65
N ALA A 137 27.42 -21.47 -32.21
CA ALA A 137 28.02 -22.61 -31.52
C ALA A 137 29.54 -22.65 -31.73
N GLY A 138 30.28 -22.71 -30.61
CA GLY A 138 31.69 -23.09 -30.58
C GLY A 138 32.69 -21.94 -30.35
N GLY A 139 33.65 -22.17 -29.43
CA GLY A 139 34.91 -21.43 -29.37
C GLY A 139 35.12 -20.54 -28.13
N LYS A 140 35.93 -21.04 -27.19
CA LYS A 140 36.59 -20.36 -26.05
C LYS A 140 35.67 -19.77 -24.95
N VAL A 141 36.12 -19.95 -23.70
CA VAL A 141 35.57 -19.29 -22.51
C VAL A 141 36.04 -17.82 -22.53
N PRO A 142 35.13 -16.82 -22.39
CA PRO A 142 35.55 -15.43 -22.20
C PRO A 142 36.24 -15.23 -20.86
N GLU A 143 37.40 -14.58 -20.89
CA GLU A 143 38.10 -14.14 -19.69
C GLU A 143 37.27 -13.06 -18.97
N ALA A 144 37.29 -13.07 -17.63
CA ALA A 144 36.41 -12.22 -16.83
C ALA A 144 36.85 -10.75 -16.87
N VAL A 145 36.23 -9.97 -17.77
CA VAL A 145 36.47 -8.52 -17.91
C VAL A 145 36.23 -7.82 -16.56
N PRO A 146 37.23 -7.12 -15.98
CA PRO A 146 37.07 -6.39 -14.73
C PRO A 146 35.95 -5.35 -14.83
N GLY A 147 35.09 -5.29 -13.83
CA GLY A 147 33.81 -4.59 -13.90
C GLY A 147 33.90 -3.14 -14.35
N THR A 148 33.06 -2.77 -15.31
CA THR A 148 32.75 -1.37 -15.63
C THR A 148 32.23 -0.69 -14.37
N ARG A 149 33.01 0.24 -13.82
CA ARG A 149 32.58 1.06 -12.68
C ARG A 149 31.33 1.85 -13.09
N ASP A 150 30.26 1.76 -12.30
CA ASP A 150 29.08 2.62 -12.45
C ASP A 150 29.50 4.08 -12.32
N LYS A 151 29.62 4.76 -13.47
CA LYS A 151 30.43 5.98 -13.57
C LYS A 151 29.71 7.25 -13.11
N ASP A 152 28.42 7.15 -12.77
CA ASP A 152 27.64 8.30 -12.33
C ASP A 152 26.55 7.94 -11.29
N LEU A 153 26.95 7.29 -10.19
CA LEU A 153 26.07 7.16 -9.02
C LEU A 153 25.61 8.53 -8.48
N PRO A 154 26.43 9.61 -8.44
CA PRO A 154 25.95 10.95 -8.07
C PRO A 154 24.85 11.48 -9.00
N GLY A 155 25.02 11.32 -10.32
CA GLY A 155 24.01 11.66 -11.32
C GLY A 155 22.72 10.86 -11.14
N LEU A 156 22.80 9.54 -10.94
CA LEU A 156 21.63 8.70 -10.64
C LEU A 156 20.90 9.15 -9.36
N MET A 157 21.65 9.47 -8.29
CA MET A 157 21.07 9.98 -7.04
C MET A 157 20.40 11.34 -7.25
N LYS A 158 20.97 12.20 -8.10
CA LYS A 158 20.38 13.48 -8.49
C LYS A 158 19.17 13.33 -9.42
N GLU A 159 19.17 12.37 -10.34
CA GLU A 159 17.99 12.02 -11.15
C GLU A 159 16.85 11.50 -10.27
N LEU A 160 17.16 10.68 -9.26
CA LEU A 160 16.18 10.20 -8.28
C LEU A 160 15.67 11.33 -7.38
N GLU A 161 16.52 12.26 -6.97
CA GLU A 161 16.10 13.46 -6.22
C GLU A 161 15.22 14.38 -7.07
N ILE A 162 15.59 14.59 -8.33
CA ILE A 162 14.74 15.28 -9.30
C ILE A 162 13.41 14.53 -9.45
N GLU A 163 13.40 13.20 -9.54
CA GLU A 163 12.15 12.42 -9.60
C GLU A 163 11.31 12.55 -8.32
N GLN A 164 11.93 12.56 -7.14
CA GLN A 164 11.28 12.83 -5.84
C GLN A 164 10.58 14.19 -5.85
N HIS A 165 11.29 15.24 -6.28
CA HIS A 165 10.81 16.62 -6.20
C HIS A 165 9.88 16.98 -7.37
N GLU A 166 10.08 16.45 -8.58
CA GLU A 166 9.12 16.52 -9.70
C GLU A 166 7.79 15.82 -9.35
N LYS A 167 7.83 14.69 -8.63
CA LYS A 167 6.61 14.06 -8.08
C LYS A 167 5.90 14.96 -7.06
N LYS A 168 6.63 15.78 -6.29
CA LYS A 168 6.07 16.83 -5.41
C LYS A 168 5.58 18.08 -6.17
N LYS A 169 6.02 18.34 -7.41
CA LYS A 169 5.55 19.45 -8.27
C LYS A 169 4.23 19.15 -9.01
N LYS A 170 3.88 17.87 -9.18
CA LYS A 170 2.52 17.44 -9.58
C LYS A 170 1.51 17.88 -8.50
N PRO A 171 0.23 18.14 -8.84
CA PRO A 171 -0.64 19.05 -8.09
C PRO A 171 -0.61 18.77 -6.59
N LEU A 172 -0.14 19.77 -5.84
CA LEU A 172 0.25 19.69 -4.44
C LEU A 172 -0.76 18.88 -3.64
N PHE A 173 -0.34 17.81 -2.95
CA PHE A 173 -1.28 16.99 -2.19
C PHE A 173 -2.06 17.85 -1.20
N GLY A 174 -3.38 17.81 -1.31
CA GLY A 174 -4.28 18.59 -0.48
C GLY A 174 -5.74 18.43 -0.89
N ILE A 175 -6.63 18.71 0.04
CA ILE A 175 -8.09 18.53 -0.11
C ILE A 175 -8.61 19.33 -1.31
N ASN A 176 -8.12 20.56 -1.49
CA ASN A 176 -8.53 21.46 -2.58
C ASN A 176 -8.13 20.97 -3.99
N ASN A 177 -7.17 20.05 -4.09
CA ASN A 177 -6.68 19.48 -5.34
C ASN A 177 -7.23 18.06 -5.60
N ALA A 178 -8.13 17.57 -4.75
CA ALA A 178 -8.83 16.31 -4.99
C ALA A 178 -9.88 16.47 -6.11
N HIS A 179 -10.14 15.38 -6.85
CA HIS A 179 -11.28 15.32 -7.77
C HIS A 179 -12.59 15.34 -6.95
N PRO A 180 -13.67 16.01 -7.38
CA PRO A 180 -14.91 16.12 -6.59
C PRO A 180 -15.49 14.77 -6.11
N ASP A 181 -15.39 13.74 -6.96
CA ASP A 181 -15.79 12.36 -6.65
C ASP A 181 -14.99 11.66 -5.52
N VAL A 182 -13.90 12.24 -5.01
CA VAL A 182 -13.08 11.62 -3.97
C VAL A 182 -13.82 11.66 -2.62
N HIS A 183 -14.08 10.48 -2.06
CA HIS A 183 -14.94 10.33 -0.90
C HIS A 183 -14.29 10.92 0.38
N PRO A 184 -15.04 11.58 1.29
CA PRO A 184 -14.49 12.18 2.51
C PRO A 184 -13.67 11.24 3.41
N ALA A 185 -13.98 9.94 3.45
CA ALA A 185 -13.17 8.97 4.18
C ALA A 185 -11.80 8.73 3.53
N ILE A 186 -11.75 8.77 2.18
CA ILE A 186 -10.51 8.67 1.40
C ILE A 186 -9.70 9.97 1.50
N LEU A 187 -10.35 11.14 1.48
CA LEU A 187 -9.72 12.43 1.77
C LEU A 187 -8.99 12.40 3.13
N THR A 188 -9.70 11.97 4.17
CA THR A 188 -9.20 11.83 5.55
C THR A 188 -8.01 10.87 5.63
N LEU A 189 -8.14 9.67 5.04
CA LEU A 189 -7.07 8.67 5.01
C LEU A 189 -5.81 9.18 4.30
N GLY A 190 -5.96 9.87 3.16
CA GLY A 190 -4.83 10.46 2.45
C GLY A 190 -4.07 11.48 3.32
N VAL A 191 -4.78 12.37 4.02
CA VAL A 191 -4.15 13.34 4.93
C VAL A 191 -3.41 12.62 6.06
N GLN A 192 -4.01 11.60 6.68
CA GLN A 192 -3.36 10.80 7.74
C GLN A 192 -2.12 10.01 7.25
N MET A 193 -2.12 9.54 5.99
CA MET A 193 -0.95 8.86 5.40
C MET A 193 0.18 9.84 5.07
N ASN A 194 -0.13 11.02 4.52
CA ASN A 194 0.83 12.06 4.17
C ASN A 194 1.45 12.72 5.41
N GLN A 195 0.66 13.03 6.43
CA GLN A 195 1.13 13.62 7.70
C GLN A 195 1.86 12.63 8.62
N PHE A 196 2.15 11.40 8.15
CA PHE A 196 2.78 10.33 8.94
C PHE A 196 2.06 9.99 10.28
N ILE A 197 0.78 10.35 10.42
CA ILE A 197 -0.08 9.89 11.53
C ILE A 197 -0.29 8.37 11.41
N LEU A 198 -0.39 7.87 10.17
CA LEU A 198 -0.76 6.49 9.87
C LEU A 198 0.33 5.82 8.99
N VAL A 199 1.45 5.45 9.62
CA VAL A 199 2.69 5.00 8.94
C VAL A 199 2.71 3.50 8.59
N GLY A 200 2.37 2.63 9.55
CA GLY A 200 2.65 1.20 9.48
C GLY A 200 1.91 0.49 8.34
N SER A 201 2.57 -0.41 7.60
CA SER A 201 2.02 -1.08 6.40
C SER A 201 0.66 -1.76 6.66
N SER A 202 0.52 -2.46 7.80
CA SER A 202 -0.74 -3.11 8.21
C SER A 202 -1.82 -2.12 8.68
N ALA A 203 -1.42 -1.00 9.29
CA ALA A 203 -2.33 0.08 9.68
C ALA A 203 -2.87 0.82 8.44
N ARG A 204 -2.01 1.08 7.44
CA ARG A 204 -2.39 1.63 6.12
C ARG A 204 -3.40 0.72 5.41
N CYS A 205 -3.18 -0.60 5.47
CA CYS A 205 -4.13 -1.60 4.97
C CYS A 205 -5.50 -1.54 5.70
N LEU A 206 -5.51 -1.52 7.03
CA LEU A 206 -6.74 -1.43 7.83
C LEU A 206 -7.50 -0.11 7.58
N GLY A 207 -6.79 1.01 7.56
CA GLY A 207 -7.36 2.33 7.27
C GLY A 207 -8.00 2.40 5.88
N LEU A 208 -7.34 1.83 4.86
CA LEU A 208 -7.92 1.67 3.53
C LEU A 208 -9.22 0.87 3.57
N MET A 209 -9.23 -0.30 4.23
CA MET A 209 -10.40 -1.17 4.25
C MET A 209 -11.60 -0.53 4.95
N LEU A 210 -11.39 0.18 6.06
CA LEU A 210 -12.44 0.92 6.75
C LEU A 210 -12.96 2.11 5.91
N ALA A 211 -12.07 2.85 5.23
CA ALA A 211 -12.47 3.93 4.33
C ALA A 211 -13.23 3.42 3.10
N MET A 212 -12.79 2.31 2.50
CA MET A 212 -13.45 1.66 1.37
C MET A 212 -14.82 1.08 1.76
N LYS A 213 -14.96 0.50 2.96
CA LYS A 213 -16.26 0.04 3.48
C LYS A 213 -17.27 1.18 3.56
N ARG A 214 -16.86 2.33 4.11
CA ARG A 214 -17.71 3.51 4.17
C ARG A 214 -18.04 4.06 2.78
N LEU A 215 -17.05 4.16 1.90
CA LEU A 215 -17.24 4.56 0.51
C LEU A 215 -18.23 3.66 -0.25
N ILE A 216 -18.23 2.35 -0.01
CA ILE A 216 -19.16 1.41 -0.65
C ILE A 216 -20.60 1.60 -0.15
N ASN A 217 -20.80 1.88 1.14
CA ASN A 217 -22.12 2.21 1.67
C ASN A 217 -22.63 3.55 1.10
N ASP A 218 -21.77 4.56 1.08
CA ASP A 218 -22.08 5.94 0.67
C ASP A 218 -22.09 6.14 -0.87
N TYR A 219 -21.74 5.11 -1.66
CA TYR A 219 -21.78 5.13 -3.13
C TYR A 219 -23.23 5.00 -3.64
N GLU A 220 -23.54 5.58 -4.80
CA GLU A 220 -24.80 5.36 -5.53
C GLU A 220 -24.50 4.99 -7.00
N CYS A 221 -25.21 4.02 -7.58
CA CYS A 221 -24.96 3.62 -8.97
C CYS A 221 -25.70 4.51 -9.98
N PRO A 222 -25.01 5.10 -10.98
CA PRO A 222 -25.66 5.89 -12.02
C PRO A 222 -26.70 5.08 -12.82
N ALA A 223 -27.82 5.72 -13.16
CA ALA A 223 -28.94 5.09 -13.86
C ALA A 223 -28.49 4.36 -15.15
N GLY A 224 -28.76 3.05 -15.23
CA GLY A 224 -28.39 2.21 -16.37
C GLY A 224 -26.97 1.61 -16.31
N ALA A 225 -26.20 1.86 -15.25
CA ALA A 225 -24.95 1.15 -14.95
C ALA A 225 -25.16 0.06 -13.89
N THR A 226 -24.24 -0.91 -13.83
CA THR A 226 -24.15 -1.89 -12.73
C THR A 226 -22.96 -1.57 -11.83
N ILE A 227 -23.07 -1.88 -10.53
CA ILE A 227 -21.99 -1.68 -9.56
C ILE A 227 -20.68 -2.36 -10.00
N SER A 228 -20.74 -3.60 -10.48
CA SER A 228 -19.60 -4.37 -10.98
C SER A 228 -18.87 -3.74 -12.18
N ARG A 229 -19.54 -2.86 -12.94
CA ARG A 229 -18.97 -2.18 -14.11
C ARG A 229 -18.50 -0.76 -13.82
N HIS A 230 -19.27 0.01 -13.06
CA HIS A 230 -18.96 1.41 -12.79
C HIS A 230 -17.93 1.58 -11.66
N LEU A 231 -18.12 0.84 -10.56
CA LEU A 231 -17.37 1.03 -9.32
C LEU A 231 -15.86 0.81 -9.47
N PRO A 232 -15.33 -0.28 -10.09
CA PRO A 232 -13.89 -0.56 -10.12
C PRO A 232 -13.07 0.37 -11.03
N GLY A 233 -13.70 0.88 -12.08
CA GLY A 233 -13.06 1.58 -13.20
C GLY A 233 -13.14 3.09 -13.08
N HIS A 234 -14.36 3.63 -12.94
CA HIS A 234 -14.60 5.07 -12.93
C HIS A 234 -14.44 5.64 -11.52
N TYR A 235 -15.16 5.09 -10.53
CA TYR A 235 -15.17 5.66 -9.18
C TYR A 235 -13.91 5.30 -8.37
N PHE A 236 -13.58 4.01 -8.24
CA PHE A 236 -12.44 3.55 -7.43
C PHE A 236 -11.09 4.11 -7.87
N SER A 237 -10.87 4.29 -9.18
CA SER A 237 -9.58 4.77 -9.69
C SER A 237 -9.26 6.16 -9.14
N ARG A 238 -10.23 7.09 -9.09
CA ARG A 238 -10.05 8.44 -8.50
C ARG A 238 -9.60 8.39 -7.03
N GLN A 239 -10.17 7.46 -6.26
CA GLN A 239 -9.84 7.26 -4.84
C GLN A 239 -8.39 6.78 -4.68
N ILE A 240 -7.97 5.85 -5.54
CA ILE A 240 -6.64 5.25 -5.55
C ILE A 240 -5.61 6.28 -6.03
N ASP A 241 -5.91 7.05 -7.07
CA ASP A 241 -5.04 8.11 -7.60
C ASP A 241 -4.74 9.18 -6.53
N TYR A 242 -5.74 9.59 -5.75
CA TYR A 242 -5.56 10.50 -4.60
C TYR A 242 -4.74 9.88 -3.47
N LEU A 243 -4.92 8.59 -3.15
CA LEU A 243 -4.09 7.91 -2.14
C LEU A 243 -2.64 7.71 -2.60
N ILE A 244 -2.41 7.56 -3.91
CA ILE A 244 -1.07 7.52 -4.51
C ILE A 244 -0.39 8.89 -4.43
N SER A 245 -1.11 9.99 -4.71
CA SER A 245 -0.54 11.35 -4.58
C SER A 245 -0.31 11.76 -3.12
N ALA A 246 -1.09 11.20 -2.18
CA ALA A 246 -0.85 11.36 -0.75
C ALA A 246 0.46 10.73 -0.29
N ARG A 247 0.70 9.46 -0.64
CA ARG A 247 1.93 8.72 -0.28
C ARG A 247 2.05 7.42 -1.08
N PRO A 248 3.23 7.06 -1.63
CA PRO A 248 3.46 5.79 -2.33
C PRO A 248 2.88 4.57 -1.61
N MET A 249 2.11 3.75 -2.32
CA MET A 249 1.36 2.64 -1.73
C MET A 249 2.27 1.53 -1.18
N SER A 250 1.99 1.05 0.04
CA SER A 250 2.66 -0.15 0.55
C SER A 250 2.24 -1.41 -0.21
N THR A 251 3.04 -2.48 -0.18
CA THR A 251 2.67 -3.76 -0.80
C THR A 251 1.34 -4.29 -0.27
N ALA A 252 1.12 -4.24 1.05
CA ALA A 252 -0.15 -4.67 1.65
C ALA A 252 -1.33 -3.85 1.12
N LEU A 253 -1.19 -2.53 1.00
CA LEU A 253 -2.24 -1.65 0.49
C LEU A 253 -2.53 -1.91 -1.00
N GLY A 254 -1.48 -2.10 -1.82
CA GLY A 254 -1.61 -2.46 -3.23
C GLY A 254 -2.22 -3.85 -3.46
N ASN A 255 -1.86 -4.85 -2.65
CA ASN A 255 -2.46 -6.18 -2.69
C ASN A 255 -3.95 -6.14 -2.30
N SER A 256 -4.28 -5.37 -1.27
CA SER A 256 -5.65 -5.18 -0.78
C SER A 256 -6.56 -4.49 -1.79
N ILE A 257 -6.03 -3.51 -2.55
CA ILE A 257 -6.74 -2.89 -3.68
C ILE A 257 -7.01 -3.91 -4.79
N ARG A 258 -6.05 -4.79 -5.12
CA ARG A 258 -6.25 -5.83 -6.15
C ARG A 258 -7.31 -6.83 -5.71
N TRP A 259 -7.24 -7.32 -4.48
CA TRP A 259 -8.26 -8.21 -3.91
C TRP A 259 -9.66 -7.59 -4.00
N LEU A 260 -9.84 -6.36 -3.48
CA LEU A 260 -11.15 -5.71 -3.49
C LEU A 260 -11.69 -5.45 -4.91
N LYS A 261 -10.81 -5.10 -5.87
CA LYS A 261 -11.22 -5.00 -7.29
C LYS A 261 -11.68 -6.35 -7.87
N THR A 262 -11.05 -7.46 -7.49
CA THR A 262 -11.52 -8.81 -7.88
C THR A 262 -12.87 -9.14 -7.26
N GLU A 263 -13.08 -8.84 -5.97
CA GLU A 263 -14.36 -9.11 -5.29
C GLU A 263 -15.53 -8.32 -5.90
N ILE A 264 -15.32 -7.06 -6.28
CA ILE A 264 -16.35 -6.24 -6.95
C ILE A 264 -16.64 -6.76 -8.38
N ALA A 265 -15.60 -7.21 -9.10
CA ALA A 265 -15.77 -7.82 -10.42
C ALA A 265 -16.48 -9.19 -10.37
N ALA A 266 -16.48 -9.86 -9.22
CA ALA A 266 -17.15 -11.15 -9.00
C ALA A 266 -18.62 -11.05 -8.56
N ILE A 267 -19.18 -9.85 -8.40
CA ILE A 267 -20.59 -9.66 -8.03
C ILE A 267 -21.50 -10.02 -9.22
N SER A 268 -22.47 -10.92 -9.01
CA SER A 268 -23.50 -11.20 -10.03
C SER A 268 -24.33 -9.94 -10.32
N PRO A 269 -24.58 -9.59 -11.60
CA PRO A 269 -25.38 -8.42 -11.98
C PRO A 269 -26.87 -8.54 -11.63
N GLU A 270 -27.31 -9.66 -11.06
CA GLU A 270 -28.69 -9.95 -10.68
C GLU A 270 -29.03 -9.50 -9.23
N LEU A 271 -28.02 -9.16 -8.42
CA LEU A 271 -28.24 -8.64 -7.07
C LEU A 271 -28.73 -7.18 -7.11
N SER A 272 -29.57 -6.81 -6.15
CA SER A 272 -29.87 -5.40 -5.88
C SER A 272 -28.62 -4.65 -5.39
N GLU A 273 -28.61 -3.33 -5.52
CA GLU A 273 -27.47 -2.51 -5.12
C GLU A 273 -27.19 -2.62 -3.61
N GLU A 274 -28.23 -2.67 -2.79
CA GLU A 274 -28.16 -2.80 -1.34
C GLU A 274 -27.59 -4.17 -0.93
N ALA A 275 -28.02 -5.24 -1.62
CA ALA A 275 -27.49 -6.57 -1.41
C ALA A 275 -26.01 -6.67 -1.80
N ALA A 276 -25.62 -6.05 -2.92
CA ALA A 276 -24.24 -5.99 -3.38
C ALA A 276 -23.34 -5.17 -2.42
N LYS A 277 -23.80 -4.01 -1.95
CA LYS A 277 -23.12 -3.19 -0.94
C LYS A 277 -22.91 -3.95 0.37
N LYS A 278 -23.96 -4.61 0.87
CA LYS A 278 -23.90 -5.42 2.10
C LYS A 278 -22.89 -6.56 1.97
N LEU A 279 -22.95 -7.32 0.87
CA LEU A 279 -22.02 -8.42 0.59
C LEU A 279 -20.57 -7.95 0.50
N LEU A 280 -20.30 -6.80 -0.13
CA LEU A 280 -18.96 -6.21 -0.16
C LEU A 280 -18.48 -5.80 1.24
N CYS A 281 -19.32 -5.18 2.04
CA CYS A 281 -18.97 -4.76 3.40
C CYS A 281 -18.69 -5.95 4.31
N GLU A 282 -19.45 -7.04 4.19
CA GLU A 282 -19.21 -8.30 4.90
C GLU A 282 -17.90 -8.97 4.47
N LYS A 283 -17.60 -9.00 3.16
CA LYS A 283 -16.31 -9.47 2.65
C LYS A 283 -15.13 -8.63 3.18
N ILE A 284 -15.28 -7.31 3.31
CA ILE A 284 -14.26 -6.44 3.90
C ILE A 284 -14.06 -6.74 5.40
N ASP A 285 -15.13 -6.96 6.15
CA ASP A 285 -15.03 -7.34 7.57
C ASP A 285 -14.34 -8.71 7.76
N ILE A 286 -14.63 -9.68 6.89
CA ILE A 286 -13.95 -10.98 6.86
C ILE A 286 -12.45 -10.79 6.51
N PHE A 287 -12.13 -9.98 5.50
CA PHE A 287 -10.75 -9.68 5.11
C PHE A 287 -9.95 -9.03 6.24
N ILE A 288 -10.51 -8.03 6.93
CA ILE A 288 -9.88 -7.42 8.11
C ILE A 288 -9.63 -8.47 9.19
N ARG A 289 -10.67 -9.26 9.52
CA ARG A 289 -10.62 -10.27 10.58
C ARG A 289 -9.55 -11.34 10.30
N GLU A 290 -9.51 -11.89 9.10
CA GLU A 290 -8.60 -12.98 8.75
C GLU A 290 -7.18 -12.47 8.39
N ARG A 291 -7.06 -11.56 7.42
CA ARG A 291 -5.77 -11.18 6.80
C ARG A 291 -5.02 -10.08 7.54
N ILE A 292 -5.62 -9.49 8.59
CA ILE A 292 -4.96 -8.48 9.44
C ILE A 292 -4.98 -8.93 10.91
N THR A 293 -6.16 -9.14 11.51
CA THR A 293 -6.27 -9.40 12.95
C THR A 293 -5.79 -10.80 13.33
N ALA A 294 -6.48 -11.86 12.88
CA ALA A 294 -6.13 -13.24 13.18
C ALA A 294 -4.72 -13.61 12.65
N ALA A 295 -4.34 -13.09 11.48
CA ALA A 295 -2.98 -13.25 10.97
C ALA A 295 -1.92 -12.68 11.92
N SER A 296 -2.13 -11.46 12.45
CA SER A 296 -1.25 -10.87 13.46
C SER A 296 -1.24 -11.69 14.76
N GLU A 297 -2.38 -12.24 15.18
CA GLU A 297 -2.49 -13.03 16.42
C GLU A 297 -1.76 -14.36 16.33
N VAL A 298 -1.86 -15.09 15.20
CA VAL A 298 -1.11 -16.34 14.98
C VAL A 298 0.40 -16.08 15.00
N ILE A 299 0.85 -15.00 14.36
CA ILE A 299 2.27 -14.62 14.34
C ILE A 299 2.76 -14.23 15.75
N VAL A 300 2.00 -13.43 16.48
CA VAL A 300 2.31 -13.03 17.87
C VAL A 300 2.40 -14.24 18.79
N ASN A 301 1.39 -15.11 18.78
CA ASN A 301 1.36 -16.33 19.59
C ASN A 301 2.52 -17.29 19.27
N THR A 302 2.85 -17.43 17.99
CA THR A 302 3.96 -18.28 17.52
C THR A 302 5.31 -17.70 17.90
N THR A 303 5.49 -16.38 17.78
CA THR A 303 6.75 -15.70 18.12
C THR A 303 7.01 -15.76 19.63
N ALA A 304 6.03 -15.35 20.44
CA ALA A 304 6.11 -15.38 21.90
C ALA A 304 6.29 -16.81 22.45
N GLY A 305 5.61 -17.81 21.87
CA GLY A 305 5.62 -19.19 22.37
C GLY A 305 6.70 -20.12 21.83
N ARG A 306 7.52 -19.70 20.84
CA ARG A 306 8.54 -20.57 20.20
C ARG A 306 9.86 -19.88 19.84
N TYR A 307 9.90 -18.55 19.81
CA TYR A 307 11.06 -17.78 19.34
C TYR A 307 11.59 -16.78 20.38
N ILE A 308 10.95 -16.70 21.54
CA ILE A 308 11.40 -15.95 22.72
C ILE A 308 11.51 -16.95 23.88
N ASN A 309 12.66 -16.98 24.55
CA ASN A 309 12.96 -17.87 25.67
C ASN A 309 13.49 -17.05 26.86
N ASP A 310 13.49 -17.64 28.06
CA ASP A 310 14.19 -17.08 29.20
C ASP A 310 15.70 -16.91 28.92
N GLY A 311 16.24 -15.77 29.35
CA GLY A 311 17.65 -15.39 29.14
C GLY A 311 17.97 -14.80 27.76
N ASP A 312 17.00 -14.68 26.84
CA ASP A 312 17.25 -14.02 25.56
C ASP A 312 17.53 -12.51 25.70
N THR A 313 18.39 -12.01 24.81
CA THR A 313 18.52 -10.57 24.54
C THR A 313 18.11 -10.35 23.08
N ILE A 314 16.93 -9.75 22.90
CA ILE A 314 16.26 -9.61 21.60
C ILE A 314 16.53 -8.22 21.03
N LEU A 315 17.21 -8.16 19.89
CA LEU A 315 17.32 -6.91 19.13
C LEU A 315 16.11 -6.74 18.20
N THR A 316 15.50 -5.57 18.25
CA THR A 316 14.46 -5.12 17.30
C THR A 316 14.83 -3.75 16.70
N PHE A 317 14.16 -3.34 15.62
CA PHE A 317 14.47 -2.10 14.89
C PHE A 317 13.23 -1.24 14.61
N SER A 318 13.35 0.07 14.87
CA SER A 318 12.27 1.05 14.66
C SER A 318 10.99 0.61 15.40
N LYS A 319 9.80 0.77 14.81
CA LYS A 319 8.55 0.22 15.33
C LYS A 319 7.92 -0.78 14.35
N SER A 320 7.58 -1.96 14.87
CA SER A 320 6.71 -2.93 14.22
C SER A 320 5.64 -3.38 15.21
N SER A 321 4.36 -3.14 14.89
CA SER A 321 3.23 -3.49 15.75
C SER A 321 3.11 -4.99 16.03
N VAL A 322 3.60 -5.84 15.11
CA VAL A 322 3.62 -7.30 15.28
C VAL A 322 4.74 -7.72 16.25
N ILE A 323 5.91 -7.08 16.19
CA ILE A 323 7.01 -7.35 17.14
C ILE A 323 6.69 -6.78 18.52
N GLU A 324 6.18 -5.56 18.60
CA GLU A 324 5.71 -4.92 19.84
C GLU A 324 4.71 -5.84 20.57
N LYS A 325 3.68 -6.33 19.88
CA LYS A 325 2.74 -7.32 20.44
C LYS A 325 3.42 -8.65 20.81
N SER A 326 4.37 -9.16 20.02
CA SER A 326 5.06 -10.42 20.30
C SER A 326 5.92 -10.35 21.57
N LEU A 327 6.54 -9.21 21.83
CA LEU A 327 7.33 -8.96 23.05
C LEU A 327 6.41 -8.82 24.26
N LEU A 328 5.33 -8.04 24.15
CA LEU A 328 4.32 -7.90 25.20
C LEU A 328 3.68 -9.25 25.57
N GLU A 329 3.41 -10.10 24.57
CA GLU A 329 2.81 -11.42 24.76
C GLU A 329 3.80 -12.48 25.28
N ALA A 330 5.12 -12.29 25.11
CA ALA A 330 6.10 -13.10 25.81
C ALA A 330 6.24 -12.67 27.28
N HIS A 331 6.17 -11.37 27.55
CA HIS A 331 6.23 -10.83 28.91
C HIS A 331 4.97 -11.18 29.73
N SER A 332 3.77 -11.13 29.12
CA SER A 332 2.51 -11.54 29.77
C SER A 332 2.50 -13.02 30.21
N ARG A 333 3.31 -13.87 29.54
CA ARG A 333 3.52 -15.29 29.87
C ARG A 333 4.59 -15.51 30.95
N GLY A 334 5.23 -14.45 31.45
CA GLY A 334 6.27 -14.52 32.46
C GLY A 334 7.66 -14.90 31.93
N THR A 335 7.89 -14.84 30.61
CA THR A 335 9.22 -15.12 30.03
C THR A 335 10.17 -13.95 30.29
N ASN A 336 11.37 -14.25 30.78
CA ASN A 336 12.36 -13.29 31.26
C ASN A 336 13.42 -13.02 30.18
N PHE A 337 13.27 -11.93 29.45
CA PHE A 337 14.18 -11.52 28.36
C PHE A 337 14.42 -10.02 28.39
N LYS A 338 15.54 -9.59 27.81
CA LYS A 338 15.88 -8.17 27.58
C LYS A 338 15.61 -7.79 26.13
N VAL A 339 15.17 -6.56 25.87
CA VAL A 339 15.00 -6.01 24.52
C VAL A 339 16.03 -4.92 24.25
N LEU A 340 16.67 -4.97 23.07
CA LEU A 340 17.53 -3.93 22.54
C LEU A 340 16.82 -3.24 21.37
N VAL A 341 16.22 -2.07 21.62
CA VAL A 341 15.51 -1.28 20.60
C VAL A 341 16.51 -0.41 19.86
N VAL A 342 16.79 -0.78 18.60
CA VAL A 342 17.62 0.01 17.69
C VAL A 342 16.75 1.01 16.93
N ASP A 343 17.25 2.23 16.76
CA ASP A 343 16.50 3.30 16.08
C ASP A 343 17.36 4.13 15.12
N SER A 344 16.72 4.75 14.13
CA SER A 344 17.36 5.57 13.08
C SER A 344 16.71 6.96 12.97
N SER A 345 17.48 7.92 12.44
CA SER A 345 17.15 9.36 12.55
C SER A 345 15.96 9.85 11.72
N HIS A 346 15.36 9.01 10.86
CA HIS A 346 14.33 9.47 9.91
C HIS A 346 12.98 9.82 10.55
N LEU A 347 12.55 9.07 11.57
CA LEU A 347 11.25 9.26 12.25
C LEU A 347 11.29 8.90 13.75
N PHE A 348 12.43 8.39 14.26
CA PHE A 348 12.62 7.94 15.65
C PHE A 348 11.50 7.04 16.23
N GLU A 349 10.86 6.19 15.41
CA GLU A 349 9.72 5.38 15.86
C GLU A 349 10.11 4.32 16.90
N GLY A 350 11.40 3.98 17.03
CA GLY A 350 11.88 3.16 18.13
C GLY A 350 11.53 3.75 19.50
N SER A 351 11.49 5.08 19.63
CA SER A 351 11.02 5.76 20.85
C SER A 351 9.56 5.43 21.23
N ASN A 352 8.71 5.20 20.23
CA ASN A 352 7.31 4.82 20.42
C ASN A 352 7.21 3.36 20.90
N SER A 353 7.99 2.45 20.31
CA SER A 353 8.06 1.06 20.77
C SER A 353 8.69 0.94 22.16
N LEU A 354 9.73 1.73 22.46
CA LEU A 354 10.34 1.86 23.79
C LEU A 354 9.29 2.30 24.82
N THR A 355 8.53 3.36 24.51
CA THR A 355 7.48 3.89 25.40
C THR A 355 6.42 2.83 25.72
N THR A 356 6.00 2.02 24.76
CA THR A 356 5.06 0.91 25.01
C THR A 356 5.66 -0.16 25.90
N LEU A 357 6.89 -0.61 25.62
CA LEU A 357 7.52 -1.73 26.33
C LEU A 357 7.91 -1.36 27.78
N VAL A 358 8.43 -0.14 28.01
CA VAL A 358 8.76 0.36 29.36
C VAL A 358 7.50 0.51 30.22
N ARG A 359 6.39 0.97 29.64
CA ARG A 359 5.08 1.02 30.33
C ARG A 359 4.52 -0.36 30.70
N ALA A 360 4.99 -1.42 30.05
CA ALA A 360 4.59 -2.78 30.33
C ALA A 360 5.51 -3.53 31.31
N GLY A 361 6.61 -2.92 31.77
CA GLY A 361 7.56 -3.53 32.72
C GLY A 361 8.65 -4.40 32.09
N VAL A 362 8.80 -4.37 30.76
CA VAL A 362 9.86 -5.12 30.05
C VAL A 362 11.23 -4.46 30.29
N ASP A 363 12.31 -5.24 30.44
CA ASP A 363 13.68 -4.73 30.40
C ASP A 363 14.04 -4.29 28.98
N VAL A 364 14.31 -2.99 28.79
CA VAL A 364 14.60 -2.39 27.48
C VAL A 364 15.79 -1.45 27.53
N GLU A 365 16.75 -1.69 26.64
CA GLU A 365 17.82 -0.77 26.28
C GLU A 365 17.52 -0.14 24.92
N TYR A 366 17.73 1.17 24.79
CA TYR A 366 17.51 1.91 23.53
C TYR A 366 18.83 2.43 22.98
N ILE A 367 19.16 2.09 21.73
CA ILE A 367 20.40 2.50 21.07
C ILE A 367 20.16 3.08 19.68
N LYS A 368 21.03 3.99 19.26
CA LYS A 368 21.07 4.46 17.87
C LYS A 368 21.78 3.44 16.98
N MET A 369 21.36 3.38 15.71
CA MET A 369 21.85 2.49 14.67
C MET A 369 23.40 2.36 14.58
N VAL A 370 24.15 3.40 14.96
CA VAL A 370 25.63 3.40 14.94
C VAL A 370 26.27 2.46 15.96
N LEU A 371 25.59 2.08 17.05
CA LEU A 371 26.13 1.20 18.10
C LEU A 371 25.82 -0.29 17.86
N VAL A 372 25.11 -0.64 16.79
CA VAL A 372 24.65 -2.01 16.52
C VAL A 372 25.79 -3.04 16.53
N GLU A 373 26.89 -2.80 15.81
CA GLU A 373 27.98 -3.78 15.70
C GLU A 373 28.68 -4.06 17.04
N HIS A 374 28.73 -3.05 17.94
CA HIS A 374 29.26 -3.18 19.29
C HIS A 374 28.33 -4.05 20.16
N ASN A 375 27.05 -3.68 20.25
CA ASN A 375 26.09 -4.35 21.11
C ASN A 375 25.59 -5.70 20.54
N MET A 376 25.80 -6.00 19.25
CA MET A 376 25.48 -7.30 18.64
C MET A 376 26.17 -8.49 19.33
N SER A 377 27.13 -8.26 20.23
CA SER A 377 27.80 -9.31 21.03
C SER A 377 26.96 -9.82 22.21
N SER A 378 26.02 -9.02 22.72
CA SER A 378 25.10 -9.44 23.80
C SER A 378 23.77 -9.97 23.28
N VAL A 379 23.47 -9.79 21.99
CA VAL A 379 22.21 -10.18 21.35
C VAL A 379 22.16 -11.68 21.07
N THR A 380 21.11 -12.36 21.52
CA THR A 380 20.87 -13.79 21.22
C THR A 380 20.02 -13.97 19.96
N ARG A 381 19.09 -13.05 19.67
CA ARG A 381 18.14 -13.13 18.54
C ARG A 381 17.81 -11.75 17.98
N VAL A 382 17.51 -11.70 16.68
CA VAL A 382 17.06 -10.49 16.00
C VAL A 382 15.63 -10.69 15.48
N LEU A 383 14.68 -9.88 15.95
CA LEU A 383 13.28 -9.88 15.51
C LEU A 383 12.99 -8.64 14.65
N LEU A 384 12.56 -8.84 13.40
CA LEU A 384 12.33 -7.76 12.44
C LEU A 384 10.91 -7.79 11.89
N GLY A 385 10.28 -6.62 11.80
CA GLY A 385 9.01 -6.45 11.07
C GLY A 385 9.24 -6.26 9.58
N ALA A 386 8.33 -6.75 8.74
CA ALA A 386 8.32 -6.49 7.31
C ALA A 386 7.40 -5.34 6.91
N HIS A 387 7.85 -4.51 5.96
CA HIS A 387 6.97 -3.73 5.10
C HIS A 387 6.42 -4.62 3.98
N SER A 388 7.32 -5.40 3.35
CA SER A 388 7.02 -6.38 2.31
C SER A 388 8.07 -7.49 2.26
N LEU A 389 7.70 -8.66 1.71
CA LEU A 389 8.64 -9.75 1.41
C LEU A 389 8.57 -10.06 -0.08
N GLN A 390 9.72 -9.97 -0.76
CA GLN A 390 9.82 -10.00 -2.22
C GLN A 390 9.80 -11.42 -2.80
N ALA A 391 9.57 -11.52 -4.12
CA ALA A 391 9.51 -12.79 -4.86
C ALA A 391 10.80 -13.63 -4.84
N ASN A 392 11.94 -13.04 -4.48
CA ASN A 392 13.23 -13.72 -4.28
C ASN A 392 13.52 -14.05 -2.78
N GLY A 393 12.55 -13.82 -1.88
CA GLY A 393 12.69 -13.99 -0.43
C GLY A 393 13.39 -12.84 0.29
N SER A 394 13.77 -11.76 -0.39
CA SER A 394 14.39 -10.60 0.26
C SER A 394 13.36 -9.77 1.02
N LEU A 395 13.71 -9.36 2.22
CA LEU A 395 12.88 -8.52 3.09
C LEU A 395 13.02 -7.05 2.66
N CYS A 396 11.89 -6.40 2.37
CA CYS A 396 11.80 -4.95 2.33
C CYS A 396 11.29 -4.46 3.68
N SER A 397 12.12 -3.69 4.39
CA SER A 397 11.80 -3.09 5.67
C SER A 397 12.52 -1.75 5.82
N ARG A 398 12.51 -1.12 6.99
CA ARG A 398 13.02 0.25 7.17
C ARG A 398 14.53 0.35 6.94
N ALA A 399 14.98 1.48 6.38
CA ALA A 399 16.39 1.71 6.06
C ALA A 399 17.29 1.53 7.30
N GLY A 400 18.27 0.64 7.21
CA GLY A 400 19.12 0.17 8.33
C GLY A 400 18.87 -1.30 8.69
N CYS A 401 17.71 -1.85 8.35
CA CYS A 401 17.36 -3.27 8.57
C CYS A 401 18.38 -4.22 7.94
N SER A 402 18.85 -3.92 6.72
CA SER A 402 19.87 -4.71 6.01
C SER A 402 21.22 -4.74 6.71
N MET A 403 21.60 -3.64 7.38
CA MET A 403 22.83 -3.55 8.17
C MET A 403 22.74 -4.40 9.43
N ILE A 404 21.61 -4.34 10.14
CA ILE A 404 21.34 -5.14 11.34
C ILE A 404 21.40 -6.64 10.99
N ALA A 405 20.65 -7.06 9.96
CA ALA A 405 20.62 -8.46 9.53
C ALA A 405 21.99 -8.98 9.08
N ARG A 406 22.78 -8.15 8.39
CA ARG A 406 24.17 -8.47 7.98
C ARG A 406 25.12 -8.56 9.18
N SER A 407 24.99 -7.69 10.17
CA SER A 407 25.79 -7.71 11.41
C SER A 407 25.50 -8.96 12.24
N ALA A 408 24.21 -9.26 12.47
CA ALA A 408 23.75 -10.46 13.16
C ALA A 408 24.22 -11.74 12.47
N SER A 409 24.03 -11.83 11.15
CA SER A 409 24.46 -12.99 10.35
C SER A 409 25.97 -13.22 10.37
N ARG A 410 26.81 -12.18 10.56
CA ARG A 410 28.26 -12.33 10.73
C ARG A 410 28.64 -12.96 12.07
N LYS A 411 27.89 -12.66 13.14
CA LYS A 411 28.07 -13.25 14.48
C LYS A 411 27.27 -14.56 14.66
N GLY A 412 26.65 -15.09 13.60
CA GLY A 412 25.86 -16.33 13.63
C GLY A 412 24.46 -16.20 14.25
N ILE A 413 24.04 -14.98 14.61
CA ILE A 413 22.79 -14.71 15.32
C ILE A 413 21.59 -14.89 14.37
N PRO A 414 20.53 -15.62 14.78
CA PRO A 414 19.36 -15.86 13.95
C PRO A 414 18.52 -14.58 13.77
N VAL A 415 18.36 -14.18 12.51
CA VAL A 415 17.45 -13.11 12.09
C VAL A 415 16.09 -13.72 11.73
N ILE A 416 15.05 -13.34 12.44
CA ILE A 416 13.68 -13.85 12.33
C ILE A 416 12.77 -12.69 11.91
N VAL A 417 11.99 -12.91 10.85
CA VAL A 417 11.13 -11.88 10.26
C VAL A 417 9.66 -12.21 10.53
N CYS A 418 8.92 -11.29 11.14
CA CYS A 418 7.47 -11.43 11.32
C CYS A 418 6.72 -10.68 10.21
N CYS A 419 5.90 -11.41 9.45
CA CYS A 419 5.26 -10.90 8.23
C CYS A 419 3.94 -11.61 7.92
N GLU A 420 2.84 -10.85 7.96
CA GLU A 420 1.51 -11.25 7.48
C GLU A 420 1.52 -11.49 5.96
N SER A 421 0.88 -12.54 5.47
CA SER A 421 0.93 -12.94 4.05
C SER A 421 0.48 -11.86 3.06
N ILE A 422 -0.41 -10.95 3.49
CA ILE A 422 -0.87 -9.79 2.71
C ILE A 422 0.28 -8.86 2.28
N LYS A 423 1.45 -8.92 2.93
CA LYS A 423 2.67 -8.16 2.60
C LYS A 423 3.59 -8.85 1.60
N PHE A 424 3.34 -10.10 1.22
CA PHE A 424 4.14 -10.82 0.24
C PHE A 424 3.96 -10.19 -1.16
N SER A 425 5.02 -10.22 -1.98
CA SER A 425 5.04 -9.61 -3.31
C SER A 425 5.41 -10.64 -4.38
N ASP A 426 4.73 -10.55 -5.52
CA ASP A 426 5.07 -11.18 -6.79
C ASP A 426 6.27 -10.50 -7.48
N LYS A 427 6.64 -9.31 -7.03
CA LYS A 427 7.76 -8.51 -7.52
C LYS A 427 9.00 -8.64 -6.63
N PHE A 428 10.15 -8.33 -7.20
CA PHE A 428 11.39 -8.07 -6.46
C PHE A 428 12.12 -6.87 -7.05
N THR A 429 13.01 -6.27 -6.27
CA THR A 429 13.98 -5.26 -6.72
C THR A 429 15.39 -5.81 -6.50
N SER A 430 16.34 -5.44 -7.35
CA SER A 430 17.75 -5.81 -7.22
C SER A 430 18.42 -5.19 -5.98
N ASP A 431 17.91 -4.04 -5.59
CA ASP A 431 18.49 -3.09 -4.65
C ASP A 431 17.39 -2.46 -3.77
N GLY A 432 17.79 -1.53 -2.90
CA GLY A 432 16.89 -0.73 -2.06
C GLY A 432 16.66 0.69 -2.60
N ILE A 433 16.94 0.97 -3.86
CA ILE A 433 16.86 2.32 -4.45
C ILE A 433 15.64 2.40 -5.39
N ILE A 434 15.53 1.45 -6.32
CA ILE A 434 14.46 1.42 -7.32
C ILE A 434 13.09 1.21 -6.65
N GLY A 435 12.19 2.18 -6.82
CA GLY A 435 10.81 2.10 -6.32
C GLY A 435 10.66 2.29 -4.81
N ASN A 436 11.66 2.86 -4.12
CA ASN A 436 11.59 3.17 -2.69
C ASN A 436 10.61 4.32 -2.39
N GLU A 437 10.16 4.40 -1.13
CA GLU A 437 9.49 5.59 -0.60
C GLU A 437 10.57 6.53 -0.03
N PHE A 438 10.43 7.82 -0.29
CA PHE A 438 11.37 8.83 0.18
C PHE A 438 10.75 9.62 1.33
N GLY A 439 11.53 9.78 2.40
CA GLY A 439 11.17 10.55 3.58
C GLY A 439 11.39 12.05 3.36
N ASP A 440 11.25 12.80 4.44
CA ASP A 440 11.65 14.20 4.42
C ASP A 440 13.19 14.32 4.42
N THR A 441 13.69 15.24 3.61
CA THR A 441 15.10 15.64 3.55
C THR A 441 15.42 16.73 4.57
N ASP A 442 14.40 17.45 5.04
CA ASP A 442 14.55 18.49 6.06
C ASP A 442 14.77 17.95 7.48
N VAL A 443 14.67 16.62 7.67
CA VAL A 443 15.13 15.87 8.85
C VAL A 443 16.63 15.56 8.80
N ILE A 444 17.26 15.62 7.62
CA ILE A 444 18.70 15.34 7.42
C ILE A 444 19.52 16.63 7.40
N ALA A 445 18.94 17.75 6.94
CA ALA A 445 19.55 19.08 6.98
C ALA A 445 19.67 19.58 8.45
N PRO A 446 20.88 19.72 9.03
CA PRO A 446 21.04 19.92 10.48
C PRO A 446 20.57 21.28 11.03
N ASP A 447 20.49 22.32 10.19
CA ASP A 447 20.31 23.72 10.63
C ASP A 447 18.93 24.33 10.32
N ASN A 448 17.91 23.52 10.03
CA ASN A 448 16.54 23.99 9.71
C ASN A 448 15.84 24.76 10.86
N ASN A 449 16.49 24.93 12.01
CA ASN A 449 15.98 25.60 13.19
C ASN A 449 16.62 26.98 13.44
N CYS A 450 17.21 27.60 12.40
CA CYS A 450 17.67 28.99 12.42
C CYS A 450 17.08 29.79 11.25
N ASP A 451 16.95 31.11 11.39
CA ASP A 451 15.99 31.96 10.65
C ASP A 451 16.21 32.10 9.13
N ASN A 452 17.16 31.38 8.53
CA ASN A 452 17.37 31.30 7.08
C ASN A 452 17.66 29.86 6.57
N GLY A 453 17.44 28.82 7.38
CA GLY A 453 17.76 27.42 7.03
C GLY A 453 19.25 27.05 7.13
N GLY A 454 20.08 27.95 7.64
CA GLY A 454 21.49 27.73 7.95
C GLY A 454 22.36 27.39 6.75
N VAL A 455 23.34 26.48 6.92
CA VAL A 455 24.26 26.05 5.85
C VAL A 455 23.51 25.36 4.69
N PHE A 456 22.30 24.88 4.95
CA PHE A 456 21.43 24.21 3.99
C PHE A 456 20.32 25.15 3.46
N GLY A 457 20.35 26.44 3.78
CA GLY A 457 19.47 27.44 3.17
C GLY A 457 19.61 27.45 1.65
N GLY A 458 18.52 27.15 0.92
CA GLY A 458 18.56 27.03 -0.54
C GLY A 458 19.34 25.83 -1.09
N TRP A 459 19.60 24.78 -0.29
CA TRP A 459 20.39 23.61 -0.74
C TRP A 459 19.85 22.97 -2.04
N ARG A 460 18.53 23.06 -2.25
CA ARG A 460 17.78 22.52 -3.39
C ARG A 460 18.06 23.24 -4.72
N ASP A 461 18.58 24.47 -4.65
CA ASP A 461 18.95 25.28 -5.82
C ASP A 461 20.45 25.16 -6.16
N GLN A 462 21.25 24.50 -5.30
CA GLN A 462 22.69 24.32 -5.51
C GLN A 462 22.97 23.11 -6.41
N PRO A 463 23.63 23.27 -7.57
CA PRO A 463 23.79 22.18 -8.54
C PRO A 463 24.74 21.05 -8.08
N THR A 464 25.50 21.27 -7.02
CA THR A 464 26.48 20.32 -6.44
C THR A 464 25.98 19.57 -5.20
N THR A 465 24.81 19.94 -4.68
CA THR A 465 24.30 19.47 -3.38
C THR A 465 23.08 18.60 -3.60
N SER A 466 23.01 17.45 -2.92
CA SER A 466 21.90 16.50 -3.02
C SER A 466 21.64 15.82 -1.68
N LEU A 467 20.39 15.77 -1.23
CA LEU A 467 19.97 15.08 -0.01
C LEU A 467 18.91 14.02 -0.33
N SER A 468 19.15 12.77 0.08
CA SER A 468 18.26 11.65 -0.20
C SER A 468 17.89 10.90 1.07
N SER A 469 16.64 11.04 1.51
CA SER A 469 16.09 10.34 2.68
C SER A 469 15.32 9.11 2.21
N PHE A 470 15.94 7.93 2.25
CA PHE A 470 15.29 6.66 1.88
C PHE A 470 14.56 6.04 3.07
N MET A 471 13.28 5.66 2.93
CA MET A 471 12.49 5.11 4.04
C MET A 471 12.74 3.62 4.28
N PHE A 472 13.01 2.86 3.21
CA PHE A 472 13.17 1.41 3.24
C PHE A 472 14.55 0.95 2.74
N ASP A 473 14.93 -0.28 3.04
CA ASP A 473 16.01 -1.01 2.38
C ASP A 473 15.59 -2.45 2.00
N THR A 474 16.40 -3.08 1.16
CA THR A 474 16.23 -4.47 0.72
C THR A 474 17.29 -5.34 1.40
N THR A 475 16.86 -6.18 2.34
CA THR A 475 17.68 -7.16 3.06
C THR A 475 17.68 -8.50 2.31
N PRO A 476 18.83 -8.97 1.76
CA PRO A 476 18.89 -10.22 1.01
C PRO A 476 18.49 -11.47 1.82
N ALA A 477 17.73 -12.37 1.18
CA ALA A 477 17.20 -13.61 1.79
C ALA A 477 18.24 -14.44 2.57
N LYS A 478 19.51 -14.46 2.13
CA LYS A 478 20.62 -15.19 2.77
C LYS A 478 20.94 -14.78 4.21
N TYR A 479 20.48 -13.60 4.65
CA TYR A 479 20.64 -13.13 6.04
C TYR A 479 19.44 -13.49 6.93
N ILE A 480 18.36 -14.02 6.37
CA ILE A 480 17.11 -14.33 7.08
C ILE A 480 17.07 -15.82 7.42
N LYS A 481 16.99 -16.16 8.71
CA LYS A 481 16.92 -17.56 9.18
C LYS A 481 15.52 -18.15 9.00
N ALA A 482 14.48 -17.35 9.26
CA ALA A 482 13.09 -17.77 9.16
C ALA A 482 12.14 -16.57 8.96
N VAL A 483 10.98 -16.83 8.35
CA VAL A 483 9.84 -15.91 8.29
C VAL A 483 8.68 -16.54 9.07
N ILE A 484 8.13 -15.84 10.05
CA ILE A 484 6.92 -16.23 10.78
C ILE A 484 5.73 -15.53 10.13
N SER A 485 4.76 -16.35 9.70
CA SER A 485 3.50 -15.93 9.07
C SER A 485 2.32 -16.64 9.71
N GLU A 486 1.10 -16.26 9.34
CA GLU A 486 -0.12 -16.97 9.72
C GLU A 486 -0.21 -18.39 9.13
N HIS A 487 0.56 -18.66 8.07
CA HIS A 487 0.77 -20.00 7.50
C HIS A 487 1.90 -20.77 8.21
N GLY A 488 2.38 -20.29 9.36
CA GLY A 488 3.46 -20.88 10.15
C GLY A 488 4.85 -20.34 9.78
N THR A 489 5.89 -21.09 10.21
CA THR A 489 7.29 -20.77 9.94
C THR A 489 7.68 -21.20 8.53
N LEU A 490 8.14 -20.25 7.73
CA LEU A 490 8.54 -20.43 6.34
C LEU A 490 10.03 -20.09 6.14
N GLY A 491 10.66 -20.75 5.18
CA GLY A 491 11.90 -20.23 4.58
C GLY A 491 11.59 -18.97 3.74
N PRO A 492 12.47 -17.96 3.69
CA PRO A 492 12.21 -16.71 2.97
C PRO A 492 11.84 -16.93 1.50
N THR A 493 12.50 -17.88 0.82
CA THR A 493 12.24 -18.26 -0.58
C THR A 493 10.92 -19.00 -0.82
N ASN A 494 10.24 -19.47 0.24
CA ASN A 494 9.00 -20.26 0.13
C ASN A 494 7.74 -19.38 0.25
N CYS A 495 7.85 -18.19 0.84
CA CYS A 495 6.74 -17.25 1.00
C CYS A 495 6.05 -16.85 -0.33
N PRO A 496 6.76 -16.69 -1.48
CA PRO A 496 6.13 -16.46 -2.78
C PRO A 496 5.22 -17.61 -3.24
N ASN A 497 5.43 -18.85 -2.77
CA ASN A 497 4.55 -19.97 -3.08
C ASN A 497 3.23 -19.90 -2.29
N VAL A 498 3.25 -19.34 -1.08
CA VAL A 498 2.03 -19.04 -0.31
C VAL A 498 1.19 -17.99 -1.01
N LEU A 499 1.82 -16.92 -1.53
CA LEU A 499 1.12 -15.90 -2.33
C LEU A 499 0.46 -16.52 -3.59
N ARG A 500 1.15 -17.45 -4.27
CA ARG A 500 0.58 -18.22 -5.40
C ARG A 500 -0.59 -19.09 -4.96
N ALA A 501 -0.45 -19.86 -3.89
CA ALA A 501 -1.51 -20.73 -3.36
C ALA A 501 -2.78 -19.92 -3.03
N ASN A 502 -2.63 -18.82 -2.28
CA ASN A 502 -3.70 -17.89 -1.92
C ASN A 502 -4.30 -17.14 -3.14
N SER A 503 -3.60 -17.10 -4.27
CA SER A 503 -4.10 -16.55 -5.54
C SER A 503 -4.83 -17.60 -6.39
N SER A 504 -4.45 -18.88 -6.27
CA SER A 504 -5.11 -20.00 -6.96
C SER A 504 -6.38 -20.48 -6.26
N SER A 505 -6.56 -20.20 -4.97
CA SER A 505 -7.75 -20.53 -4.18
C SER A 505 -8.93 -19.58 -4.44
N ALA A 506 -9.14 -19.17 -5.69
CA ALA A 506 -10.44 -18.67 -6.13
C ALA A 506 -11.48 -19.81 -5.96
N PRO A 507 -12.75 -19.51 -5.63
CA PRO A 507 -13.69 -20.53 -5.19
C PRO A 507 -13.91 -21.62 -6.25
N LEU A 508 -13.93 -22.87 -5.77
CA LEU A 508 -14.58 -23.96 -6.50
C LEU A 508 -16.03 -23.54 -6.76
N ARG A 509 -16.44 -23.65 -8.02
CA ARG A 509 -17.76 -23.21 -8.52
C ARG A 509 -18.88 -24.16 -8.10
#